data_AF-A0A3M1L671-F1
#
_entry.id   AF-A0A3M1L671-F1
#
_cell.length_a   1.000
_cell.length_b   1.000
_cell.length_c   1.000
_cell.angle_alpha   90.00
_cell.angle_beta   90.00
_cell.angle_gamma   90.00
#
_symmetry.space_group_name_H-M   'P 1'
#
loop_
_entity.id
_entity.type
_entity.pdbx_description
1 polymer ?
#
loop_
_entity_poly.entity_id
_entity_poly.type
_entity_poly.pdbx_seq_one_letter_code
_entity_poly.pdbx_strand_id
1 'polypeptide(L)'
;MADTVPFPFLALVDQVEMKKALILALINPRIGGVLLIGPRGTGKTTAVRGLVELLPTVRRSLCPYGCTEEAAEAWGMDGICSDCAVKMGMGEPLTAPDRMRLIELPLNARLEDVVGGVDERVALEQQKVRLSQGILARADQNLLYVDEVNLLDEAIINALLDAAAQGQYTVRRGPMVSTYRSRIVLVGSMNPEEGPLRAQILDRFGLRVVVRGLRDPKKRLLVAQRVQAYQANPYAFSAAYAQATAEAAAELAQARERLPRVRLTREAEKTALALIQELDIETHRAELVLFEAARAHAAADDREKAGVGDVRAVAPMVLRQRRSQFIADYLAAADREDARIQEAMEKTRRTRRG
;
A
#
# COMPACT_ATOMS: atom_id res chain seq x y z
N MET A 1 15.57 -18.55 -16.39
CA MET A 1 14.71 -17.59 -17.12
C MET A 1 15.51 -16.31 -17.23
N ALA A 2 15.67 -15.72 -18.42
CA ALA A 2 16.44 -14.50 -18.56
C ALA A 2 15.72 -13.39 -17.80
N ASP A 3 16.29 -12.95 -16.67
CA ASP A 3 15.80 -11.76 -15.97
C ASP A 3 15.97 -10.59 -16.94
N THR A 4 14.86 -10.14 -17.50
CA THR A 4 14.81 -8.94 -18.32
C THR A 4 15.14 -7.76 -17.41
N VAL A 5 16.26 -7.08 -17.68
CA VAL A 5 16.67 -5.87 -16.97
C VAL A 5 15.51 -4.87 -17.01
N PRO A 6 14.95 -4.43 -15.87
CA PRO A 6 13.79 -3.56 -15.88
C PRO A 6 14.13 -2.19 -16.46
N PHE A 7 13.12 -1.50 -17.00
CA PHE A 7 13.29 -0.12 -17.43
C PHE A 7 13.56 0.78 -16.18
N PRO A 8 14.66 1.55 -16.14
CA PRO A 8 15.02 2.33 -14.94
C PRO A 8 13.93 3.32 -14.54
N PHE A 9 13.53 3.31 -13.26
CA PHE A 9 12.48 4.21 -12.74
C PHE A 9 12.80 5.69 -12.97
N LEU A 10 14.07 6.08 -12.81
CA LEU A 10 14.52 7.46 -13.02
C LEU A 10 14.46 7.87 -14.50
N ALA A 11 14.51 6.91 -15.42
CA ALA A 11 14.40 7.16 -16.86
C ALA A 11 12.95 7.44 -17.32
N LEU A 12 11.94 7.27 -16.47
CA LEU A 12 10.56 7.68 -16.80
C LEU A 12 10.51 9.18 -17.04
N VAL A 13 9.83 9.62 -18.10
CA VAL A 13 9.73 11.03 -18.45
C VAL A 13 8.52 11.63 -17.75
N ASP A 14 8.75 12.72 -17.01
CA ASP A 14 7.69 13.42 -16.27
C ASP A 14 6.99 12.46 -15.27
N GLN A 15 5.68 12.60 -15.06
CA GLN A 15 4.88 11.77 -14.13
C GLN A 15 5.25 11.97 -12.66
N VAL A 16 5.51 13.22 -12.29
CA VAL A 16 5.95 13.62 -10.94
C VAL A 16 5.03 13.10 -9.84
N GLU A 17 3.70 13.20 -10.02
CA GLU A 17 2.72 12.71 -9.03
C GLU A 17 2.83 11.19 -8.81
N MET A 18 2.96 10.41 -9.89
CA MET A 18 3.09 8.95 -9.81
C MET A 18 4.40 8.53 -9.16
N LYS A 19 5.51 9.14 -9.58
CA LYS A 19 6.82 8.85 -8.99
C LYS A 19 6.81 9.15 -7.49
N LYS A 20 6.29 10.31 -7.12
CA LYS A 20 6.16 10.72 -5.72
C LYS A 20 5.33 9.71 -4.93
N ALA A 21 4.14 9.33 -5.39
CA ALA A 21 3.29 8.38 -4.66
C ALA A 21 3.98 7.02 -4.42
N LEU A 22 4.65 6.49 -5.44
CA LEU A 22 5.36 5.21 -5.35
C LEU A 22 6.53 5.29 -4.35
N ILE A 23 7.34 6.36 -4.41
CA ILE A 23 8.42 6.58 -3.45
C ILE A 23 7.89 6.75 -2.03
N LEU A 24 6.83 7.54 -1.82
CA LEU A 24 6.24 7.73 -0.49
C LEU A 24 5.72 6.42 0.09
N ALA A 25 5.11 5.56 -0.73
CA ALA A 25 4.65 4.24 -0.29
C ALA A 25 5.80 3.28 0.06
N LEU A 26 6.95 3.41 -0.61
CA LEU A 26 8.17 2.71 -0.22
C LEU A 26 8.80 3.30 1.04
N ILE A 27 8.65 4.60 1.33
CA ILE A 27 9.13 5.19 2.60
C ILE A 27 8.26 4.73 3.76
N ASN A 28 6.94 4.83 3.60
CA ASN A 28 5.98 4.55 4.67
C ASN A 28 4.88 3.58 4.22
N PRO A 29 5.02 2.28 4.51
CA PRO A 29 4.00 1.28 4.20
C PRO A 29 2.64 1.55 4.87
N ARG A 30 2.60 2.33 5.98
CA ARG A 30 1.36 2.66 6.72
C ARG A 30 0.43 3.60 5.94
N ILE A 31 0.89 4.16 4.83
CA ILE A 31 0.04 4.94 3.93
C ILE A 31 -1.12 4.09 3.38
N GLY A 32 -0.98 2.76 3.28
CA GLY A 32 -2.07 1.89 2.82
C GLY A 32 -2.14 1.71 1.30
N GLY A 33 -0.98 1.76 0.64
CA GLY A 33 -0.84 1.44 -0.78
C GLY A 33 -1.16 2.56 -1.77
N VAL A 34 -0.92 2.28 -3.05
CA VAL A 34 -1.06 3.22 -4.17
C VAL A 34 -1.96 2.65 -5.26
N LEU A 35 -2.93 3.41 -5.71
CA LEU A 35 -3.76 3.11 -6.87
C LEU A 35 -3.40 4.03 -8.04
N LEU A 36 -2.94 3.43 -9.14
CA LEU A 36 -2.58 4.09 -10.39
C LEU A 36 -3.75 4.00 -11.38
N ILE A 37 -4.38 5.14 -11.65
CA ILE A 37 -5.61 5.24 -12.44
C ILE A 37 -5.29 5.89 -13.79
N GLY A 38 -5.56 5.22 -14.89
CA GLY A 38 -5.42 5.86 -16.20
C GLY A 38 -5.47 4.88 -17.37
N PRO A 39 -5.45 5.38 -18.61
CA PRO A 39 -5.58 4.54 -19.80
C PRO A 39 -4.35 3.63 -19.99
N ARG A 40 -4.50 2.62 -20.85
CA ARG A 40 -3.41 1.75 -21.30
C ARG A 40 -2.30 2.56 -21.98
N GLY A 41 -1.07 2.07 -21.94
CA GLY A 41 0.09 2.72 -22.59
C GLY A 41 0.66 3.97 -21.89
N THR A 42 0.21 4.27 -20.66
CA THR A 42 0.72 5.39 -19.85
C THR A 42 1.95 5.06 -19.00
N GLY A 43 2.44 3.81 -19.06
CA GLY A 43 3.65 3.40 -18.35
C GLY A 43 3.46 3.01 -16.87
N LYS A 44 2.22 2.76 -16.42
CA LYS A 44 1.92 2.34 -15.03
C LYS A 44 2.72 1.09 -14.62
N THR A 45 2.56 0.00 -15.36
CA THR A 45 3.26 -1.28 -15.14
C THR A 45 4.78 -1.11 -15.26
N THR A 46 5.25 -0.33 -16.24
CA THR A 46 6.68 -0.04 -16.42
C THR A 46 7.27 0.68 -15.20
N ALA A 47 6.52 1.61 -14.61
CA ALA A 47 6.98 2.35 -13.45
C ALA A 47 7.09 1.46 -12.21
N VAL A 48 6.12 0.60 -11.97
CA VAL A 48 6.15 -0.34 -10.84
C VAL A 48 7.29 -1.34 -10.99
N ARG A 49 7.47 -1.92 -12.19
CA ARG A 49 8.60 -2.83 -12.47
C ARG A 49 9.96 -2.13 -12.37
N GLY A 50 10.04 -0.86 -12.73
CA GLY A 50 11.25 -0.05 -12.58
C GLY A 50 11.65 0.21 -11.12
N LEU A 51 10.74 0.05 -10.16
CA LEU A 51 11.05 0.24 -8.73
C LEU A 51 11.96 -0.85 -8.18
N VAL A 52 12.13 -2.00 -8.84
CA VAL A 52 12.89 -3.15 -8.33
C VAL A 52 14.30 -2.76 -7.84
N GLU A 53 14.97 -1.86 -8.55
CA GLU A 53 16.32 -1.39 -8.20
C GLU A 53 16.31 -0.38 -7.03
N LEU A 54 15.16 0.21 -6.71
CA LEU A 54 14.95 1.14 -5.60
C LEU A 54 14.37 0.44 -4.36
N LEU A 55 14.04 -0.85 -4.42
CA LEU A 55 13.40 -1.53 -3.30
C LEU A 55 14.34 -1.60 -2.09
N PRO A 56 13.89 -1.15 -0.91
CA PRO A 56 14.73 -1.07 0.29
C PRO A 56 15.00 -2.46 0.88
N THR A 57 16.03 -2.56 1.71
CA THR A 57 16.25 -3.75 2.54
C THR A 57 15.25 -3.80 3.69
N VAL A 58 14.79 -5.00 4.02
CA VAL A 58 13.85 -5.29 5.13
C VAL A 58 14.46 -6.33 6.08
N ARG A 59 14.06 -6.33 7.35
CA ARG A 59 14.50 -7.35 8.32
C ARG A 59 13.55 -8.55 8.28
N ARG A 60 14.03 -9.69 7.78
CA ARG A 60 13.23 -10.93 7.67
C ARG A 60 13.58 -11.90 8.78
N SER A 61 12.56 -12.57 9.33
CA SER A 61 12.73 -13.63 10.34
C SER A 61 13.55 -14.79 9.78
N LEU A 62 14.55 -15.23 10.55
CA LEU A 62 15.32 -16.45 10.31
C LEU A 62 14.60 -17.70 10.84
N CYS A 63 13.54 -17.50 11.62
CA CYS A 63 12.76 -18.58 12.20
C CYS A 63 11.62 -19.03 11.24
N PRO A 64 11.40 -20.35 11.07
CA PRO A 64 10.28 -20.88 10.29
C PRO A 64 8.89 -20.44 10.81
N TYR A 65 8.79 -20.13 12.10
CA TYR A 65 7.56 -19.63 12.73
C TYR A 65 7.39 -18.11 12.61
N GLY A 66 8.34 -17.40 11.99
CA GLY A 66 8.25 -15.95 11.79
C GLY A 66 8.55 -15.12 13.04
N CYS A 67 9.28 -15.66 14.01
CA CYS A 67 9.67 -14.93 15.22
C CYS A 67 10.57 -13.72 14.90
N THR A 68 10.32 -12.60 15.58
CA THR A 68 11.04 -11.34 15.38
C THR A 68 11.35 -10.71 16.73
N GLU A 69 12.38 -9.88 16.78
CA GLU A 69 12.76 -9.12 17.98
C GLU A 69 11.61 -8.23 18.45
N GLU A 70 10.92 -7.55 17.53
CA GLU A 70 9.73 -6.74 17.80
C GLU A 70 8.61 -7.52 18.53
N ALA A 71 8.47 -8.82 18.24
CA ALA A 71 7.44 -9.64 18.87
C ALA A 71 7.82 -9.97 20.31
N ALA A 72 9.10 -10.20 20.57
CA ALA A 72 9.59 -10.46 21.90
C ALA A 72 9.62 -9.20 22.78
N GLU A 73 9.88 -8.03 22.19
CA GLU A 73 9.77 -6.74 22.90
C GLU A 73 8.32 -6.42 23.28
N ALA A 74 7.36 -6.69 22.38
CA ALA A 74 5.95 -6.38 22.62
C ALA A 74 5.26 -7.37 23.57
N TRP A 75 5.60 -8.67 23.49
CA TRP A 75 4.87 -9.75 24.17
C TRP A 75 5.72 -10.59 25.12
N GLY A 76 6.99 -10.22 25.33
CA GLY A 76 7.94 -11.00 26.12
C GLY A 76 8.41 -12.26 25.41
N MET A 77 9.15 -13.12 26.14
CA MET A 77 9.71 -14.36 25.60
C MET A 77 8.64 -15.38 25.19
N ASP A 78 7.43 -15.28 25.73
CA ASP A 78 6.29 -16.10 25.35
C ASP A 78 5.72 -15.72 23.96
N GLY A 79 6.12 -14.56 23.42
CA GLY A 79 5.75 -14.10 22.07
C GLY A 79 6.56 -14.74 20.93
N ILE A 80 7.55 -15.58 21.24
CA ILE A 80 8.44 -16.25 20.28
C ILE A 80 8.57 -17.73 20.62
N CYS A 81 9.02 -18.55 19.65
CA CYS A 81 9.23 -19.97 19.93
C CYS A 81 10.40 -20.19 20.91
N SER A 82 10.42 -21.34 21.57
CA SER A 82 11.46 -21.74 22.54
C SER A 82 12.87 -21.55 22.00
N ASP A 83 13.10 -21.95 20.75
CA ASP A 83 14.42 -21.86 20.12
C ASP A 83 14.84 -20.40 19.92
N CYS A 84 13.90 -19.54 19.55
CA CYS A 84 14.16 -18.11 19.41
C CYS A 84 14.34 -17.42 20.76
N ALA A 85 13.65 -17.87 21.82
CA ALA A 85 13.86 -17.37 23.16
C ALA A 85 15.30 -17.67 23.65
N VAL A 86 15.81 -18.87 23.38
CA VAL A 86 17.21 -19.21 23.68
C VAL A 86 18.17 -18.31 22.88
N LYS A 87 17.95 -18.14 21.58
CA LYS A 87 18.77 -17.28 20.72
C LYS A 87 18.81 -15.83 21.20
N MET A 88 17.65 -15.26 21.56
CA MET A 88 17.56 -13.92 22.15
C MET A 88 18.34 -13.82 23.47
N GLY A 89 18.23 -14.84 24.33
CA GLY A 89 18.99 -14.92 25.59
C GLY A 89 20.50 -14.98 25.39
N MET A 90 20.96 -15.47 24.23
CA MET A 90 22.37 -15.50 23.82
C MET A 90 22.80 -14.24 23.05
N GLY A 91 21.90 -13.29 22.81
CA GLY A 91 22.18 -12.09 22.02
C GLY A 91 22.28 -12.33 20.51
N GLU A 92 21.78 -13.47 20.02
CA GLU A 92 21.72 -13.76 18.58
C GLU A 92 20.51 -13.06 17.93
N PRO A 93 20.67 -12.43 16.76
CA PRO A 93 19.55 -11.80 16.06
C PRO A 93 18.56 -12.84 15.53
N LEU A 94 17.27 -12.56 15.67
CA LEU A 94 16.19 -13.38 15.10
C LEU A 94 15.90 -13.00 13.65
N THR A 95 16.29 -11.79 13.24
CA THR A 95 16.08 -11.27 11.89
C THR A 95 17.39 -10.86 11.20
N ALA A 96 17.45 -11.09 9.89
CA ALA A 96 18.55 -10.66 9.03
C ALA A 96 18.06 -9.67 7.96
N PRO A 97 18.94 -8.76 7.48
CA PRO A 97 18.63 -7.92 6.33
C PRO A 97 18.42 -8.79 5.08
N ASP A 98 17.32 -8.57 4.38
CA ASP A 98 16.97 -9.20 3.11
C ASP A 98 16.47 -8.14 2.13
N ARG A 99 16.61 -8.39 0.83
CA ARG A 99 16.13 -7.46 -0.19
C ARG A 99 14.63 -7.63 -0.38
N MET A 100 13.92 -6.51 -0.35
CA MET A 100 12.52 -6.46 -0.76
C MET A 100 12.42 -6.87 -2.24
N ARG A 101 11.38 -7.64 -2.57
CA ARG A 101 11.10 -8.13 -3.92
C ARG A 101 9.78 -7.56 -4.44
N LEU A 102 9.65 -7.49 -5.77
CA LEU A 102 8.37 -7.26 -6.44
C LEU A 102 7.68 -8.61 -6.66
N ILE A 103 6.47 -8.74 -6.14
CA ILE A 103 5.58 -9.89 -6.36
C ILE A 103 4.40 -9.41 -7.20
N GLU A 104 4.16 -10.05 -8.33
CA GLU A 104 3.02 -9.74 -9.19
C GLU A 104 1.88 -10.74 -8.93
N LEU A 105 0.66 -10.23 -8.76
CA LEU A 105 -0.55 -11.04 -8.69
C LEU A 105 -1.13 -11.21 -10.11
N PRO A 106 -1.19 -12.44 -10.65
CA PRO A 106 -1.78 -12.64 -11.96
C PRO A 106 -3.31 -12.52 -11.89
N LEU A 107 -3.91 -12.01 -12.96
CA LEU A 107 -5.37 -11.79 -13.04
C LEU A 107 -6.19 -13.08 -12.95
N ASN A 108 -5.61 -14.21 -13.34
CA ASN A 108 -6.26 -15.52 -13.28
C ASN A 108 -6.01 -16.25 -11.95
N ALA A 109 -5.47 -15.57 -10.93
CA ALA A 109 -5.29 -16.15 -9.61
C ALA A 109 -6.64 -16.52 -8.98
N ARG A 110 -6.71 -17.69 -8.34
CA ARG A 110 -7.86 -18.06 -7.50
C ARG A 110 -7.60 -17.65 -6.07
N LEU A 111 -8.66 -17.54 -5.26
CA LEU A 111 -8.55 -17.17 -3.86
C LEU A 111 -7.57 -18.07 -3.08
N GLU A 112 -7.50 -19.36 -3.42
CA GLU A 112 -6.57 -20.34 -2.84
C GLU A 112 -5.11 -20.04 -3.17
N ASP A 113 -4.83 -19.53 -4.38
CA ASP A 113 -3.47 -19.15 -4.79
C ASP A 113 -3.01 -17.89 -4.03
N VAL A 114 -3.95 -17.01 -3.66
CA VAL A 114 -3.69 -15.74 -2.96
C VAL A 114 -3.54 -15.92 -1.46
N VAL A 115 -4.54 -16.53 -0.83
CA VAL A 115 -4.63 -16.68 0.63
C VAL A 115 -3.86 -17.93 1.07
N GLY A 116 -3.90 -19.00 0.28
CA GLY A 116 -3.42 -20.31 0.64
C GLY A 116 -4.56 -21.32 0.73
N GLY A 117 -4.22 -22.59 0.58
CA GLY A 117 -5.17 -23.70 0.51
C GLY A 117 -4.77 -24.87 1.40
N VAL A 118 -5.43 -25.99 1.18
CA VAL A 118 -5.00 -27.28 1.71
C VAL A 118 -4.18 -27.97 0.63
N ASP A 119 -3.01 -28.49 0.97
CA ASP A 119 -2.26 -29.34 0.05
C ASP A 119 -2.87 -30.74 0.02
N GLU A 120 -3.82 -30.97 -0.90
CA GLU A 120 -4.53 -32.24 -1.04
C GLU A 120 -3.60 -33.41 -1.39
N ARG A 121 -2.49 -33.14 -2.11
CA ARG A 121 -1.52 -34.18 -2.51
C ARG A 121 -0.79 -34.73 -1.29
N VAL A 122 -0.30 -33.85 -0.41
CA VAL A 122 0.37 -34.25 0.84
C VAL A 122 -0.62 -34.92 1.80
N ALA A 123 -1.89 -34.48 1.81
CA ALA A 123 -2.93 -35.10 2.63
C ALA A 123 -3.19 -36.56 2.25
N LEU A 124 -3.17 -36.89 0.95
CA LEU A 124 -3.35 -38.24 0.42
C LEU A 124 -2.15 -39.17 0.67
N GLU A 125 -0.92 -38.66 0.51
CA GLU A 125 0.30 -39.48 0.61
C GLU A 125 0.81 -39.67 2.05
N GLN A 126 0.65 -38.68 2.93
CA GLN A 126 1.24 -38.67 4.28
C GLN A 126 0.22 -38.69 5.42
N GLN A 127 -1.08 -38.77 5.11
CA GLN A 127 -2.19 -38.59 6.09
C GLN A 127 -2.06 -37.31 6.95
N LYS A 128 -1.31 -36.31 6.47
CA LYS A 128 -1.08 -35.05 7.16
C LYS A 128 -1.59 -33.91 6.29
N VAL A 129 -2.70 -33.32 6.71
CA VAL A 129 -3.25 -32.12 6.07
C VAL A 129 -2.35 -30.94 6.43
N ARG A 130 -1.65 -30.37 5.45
CA ARG A 130 -0.82 -29.16 5.62
C ARG A 130 -1.45 -28.00 4.84
N LEU A 131 -1.54 -26.84 5.49
CA LEU A 131 -1.93 -25.62 4.80
C LEU A 131 -0.78 -25.14 3.92
N SER A 132 -1.07 -24.85 2.65
CA SER A 132 -0.14 -24.23 1.72
C SER A 132 -0.17 -22.70 1.86
N GLN A 133 0.99 -22.08 1.73
CA GLN A 133 1.11 -20.62 1.76
C GLN A 133 0.73 -20.02 0.41
N GLY A 134 -0.11 -18.99 0.42
CA GLY A 134 -0.49 -18.24 -0.77
C GLY A 134 0.49 -17.14 -1.15
N ILE A 135 0.10 -16.32 -2.13
CA ILE A 135 0.84 -15.11 -2.54
C ILE A 135 0.99 -14.12 -1.38
N LEU A 136 -0.02 -13.96 -0.51
CA LEU A 136 0.02 -13.01 0.60
C LEU A 136 1.16 -13.30 1.58
N ALA A 137 1.35 -14.56 1.98
CA ALA A 137 2.47 -14.95 2.84
C ALA A 137 3.83 -14.70 2.16
N ARG A 138 3.95 -15.01 0.86
CA ARG A 138 5.16 -14.72 0.08
C ARG A 138 5.41 -13.23 -0.10
N ALA A 139 4.34 -12.43 -0.06
CA ALA A 139 4.40 -11.00 -0.18
C ALA A 139 4.74 -10.30 1.16
N ASP A 140 4.84 -10.99 2.31
CA ASP A 140 5.26 -10.33 3.57
C ASP A 140 6.57 -9.57 3.39
N GLN A 141 6.56 -8.28 3.77
CA GLN A 141 7.65 -7.32 3.60
C GLN A 141 8.10 -7.10 2.14
N ASN A 142 7.24 -7.42 1.17
CA ASN A 142 7.48 -7.26 -0.26
C ASN A 142 6.49 -6.26 -0.89
N LEU A 143 6.83 -5.78 -2.08
CA LEU A 143 5.95 -4.96 -2.91
C LEU A 143 5.01 -5.91 -3.65
N LEU A 144 3.71 -5.80 -3.40
CA LEU A 144 2.68 -6.56 -4.12
C LEU A 144 2.07 -5.67 -5.20
N TYR A 145 2.28 -6.03 -6.46
CA TYR A 145 1.68 -5.34 -7.60
C TYR A 145 0.50 -6.14 -8.15
N VAL A 146 -0.57 -5.42 -8.41
CA VAL A 146 -1.79 -5.95 -9.01
C VAL A 146 -2.13 -5.10 -10.22
N ASP A 147 -1.99 -5.67 -11.41
CA ASP A 147 -2.46 -5.00 -12.62
C ASP A 147 -3.98 -5.16 -12.76
N GLU A 148 -4.62 -4.16 -13.36
CA GLU A 148 -6.07 -4.13 -13.62
C GLU A 148 -6.92 -4.63 -12.44
N VAL A 149 -6.76 -4.00 -11.25
CA VAL A 149 -7.45 -4.39 -9.99
C VAL A 149 -8.98 -4.45 -10.12
N ASN A 150 -9.55 -3.75 -11.09
CA ASN A 150 -10.97 -3.77 -11.40
C ASN A 150 -11.46 -5.09 -12.00
N LEU A 151 -10.56 -5.94 -12.50
CA LEU A 151 -10.88 -7.24 -13.11
C LEU A 151 -10.76 -8.41 -12.13
N LEU A 152 -10.21 -8.18 -10.94
CA LEU A 152 -10.08 -9.23 -9.93
C LEU A 152 -11.41 -9.56 -9.26
N ASP A 153 -11.52 -10.81 -8.81
CA ASP A 153 -12.62 -11.25 -7.96
C ASP A 153 -12.67 -10.45 -6.64
N GLU A 154 -13.89 -10.14 -6.20
CA GLU A 154 -14.13 -9.34 -5.01
C GLU A 154 -13.52 -9.96 -3.74
N ALA A 155 -13.61 -11.29 -3.59
CA ALA A 155 -13.05 -11.97 -2.42
C ALA A 155 -11.53 -11.85 -2.36
N ILE A 156 -10.87 -11.87 -3.53
CA ILE A 156 -9.42 -11.67 -3.63
C ILE A 156 -9.07 -10.24 -3.22
N ILE A 157 -9.70 -9.24 -3.81
CA ILE A 157 -9.39 -7.83 -3.51
C ILE A 157 -9.60 -7.53 -2.01
N ASN A 158 -10.70 -8.01 -1.42
CA ASN A 158 -10.97 -7.82 0.00
C ASN A 158 -9.88 -8.47 0.87
N ALA A 159 -9.50 -9.72 0.57
CA ALA A 159 -8.42 -10.40 1.29
C ALA A 159 -7.08 -9.65 1.17
N LEU A 160 -6.75 -9.11 -0.02
CA LEU A 160 -5.54 -8.33 -0.24
C LEU A 160 -5.53 -7.04 0.59
N LEU A 161 -6.64 -6.30 0.61
CA LEU A 161 -6.72 -5.03 1.30
C LEU A 161 -6.80 -5.20 2.82
N ASP A 162 -7.47 -6.24 3.30
CA ASP A 162 -7.46 -6.60 4.71
C ASP A 162 -6.06 -6.98 5.16
N ALA A 163 -5.35 -7.81 4.38
CA ALA A 163 -3.96 -8.17 4.66
C ALA A 163 -3.02 -6.96 4.63
N ALA A 164 -3.18 -6.05 3.67
CA ALA A 164 -2.40 -4.81 3.57
C ALA A 164 -2.63 -3.88 4.77
N ALA A 165 -3.87 -3.76 5.24
CA ALA A 165 -4.23 -2.89 6.35
C ALA A 165 -3.84 -3.46 7.71
N GLN A 166 -4.06 -4.77 7.93
CA GLN A 166 -3.79 -5.43 9.21
C GLN A 166 -2.33 -5.91 9.34
N GLY A 167 -1.63 -6.07 8.22
CA GLY A 167 -0.28 -6.65 8.19
C GLY A 167 -0.27 -8.16 8.49
N GLN A 168 -1.42 -8.80 8.56
CA GLN A 168 -1.62 -10.23 8.78
C GLN A 168 -2.94 -10.69 8.17
N TYR A 169 -3.08 -11.98 7.94
CA TYR A 169 -4.32 -12.58 7.45
C TYR A 169 -4.50 -13.99 8.01
N THR A 170 -5.75 -14.44 8.15
CA THR A 170 -6.08 -15.76 8.71
C THR A 170 -6.67 -16.67 7.64
N VAL A 171 -6.11 -17.87 7.52
CA VAL A 171 -6.64 -18.94 6.67
C VAL A 171 -7.42 -19.91 7.53
N ARG A 172 -8.68 -20.15 7.20
CA ARG A 172 -9.54 -21.14 7.86
C ARG A 172 -10.01 -22.17 6.85
N ARG A 173 -9.71 -23.45 7.08
CA ARG A 173 -10.16 -24.59 6.26
C ARG A 173 -10.57 -25.74 7.18
N GLY A 174 -11.88 -26.01 7.22
CA GLY A 174 -12.45 -26.97 8.18
C GLY A 174 -12.09 -26.58 9.64
N PRO A 175 -11.55 -27.50 10.46
CA PRO A 175 -11.12 -27.20 11.83
C PRO A 175 -9.77 -26.47 11.91
N MET A 176 -9.02 -26.35 10.80
CA MET A 176 -7.68 -25.75 10.80
C MET A 176 -7.76 -24.23 10.63
N VAL A 177 -7.06 -23.52 11.51
CA VAL A 177 -6.90 -22.06 11.47
C VAL A 177 -5.41 -21.75 11.55
N SER A 178 -4.91 -20.90 10.65
CA SER A 178 -3.54 -20.39 10.72
C SER A 178 -3.50 -18.93 10.34
N THR A 179 -2.76 -18.14 11.11
CA THR A 179 -2.55 -16.71 10.86
C THR A 179 -1.14 -16.51 10.34
N TYR A 180 -1.03 -15.78 9.23
CA TYR A 180 0.24 -15.46 8.58
C TYR A 180 0.45 -13.94 8.56
N ARG A 181 1.72 -13.51 8.63
CA ARG A 181 2.08 -12.10 8.43
C ARG A 181 2.03 -11.74 6.95
N SER A 182 1.66 -10.51 6.66
CA SER A 182 1.55 -9.96 5.30
C SER A 182 1.67 -8.43 5.30
N ARG A 183 2.82 -7.92 5.76
CA ARG A 183 3.16 -6.49 5.75
C ARG A 183 3.58 -6.06 4.34
N ILE A 184 2.59 -5.97 3.45
CA ILE A 184 2.78 -5.69 2.02
C ILE A 184 2.77 -4.20 1.73
N VAL A 185 3.61 -3.76 0.79
CA VAL A 185 3.40 -2.47 0.11
C VAL A 185 2.55 -2.76 -1.12
N LEU A 186 1.27 -2.37 -1.09
CA LEU A 186 0.34 -2.65 -2.17
C LEU A 186 0.39 -1.56 -3.25
N VAL A 187 0.53 -1.96 -4.51
CA VAL A 187 0.34 -1.09 -5.67
C VAL A 187 -0.66 -1.74 -6.61
N GLY A 188 -1.77 -1.04 -6.88
CA GLY A 188 -2.76 -1.42 -7.86
C GLY A 188 -2.70 -0.51 -9.08
N SER A 189 -2.96 -1.04 -10.27
CA SER A 189 -3.36 -0.23 -11.42
C SER A 189 -4.78 -0.55 -11.86
N MET A 190 -5.47 0.44 -12.44
CA MET A 190 -6.75 0.23 -13.09
C MET A 190 -6.90 1.08 -14.35
N ASN A 191 -7.65 0.54 -15.31
CA ASN A 191 -8.15 1.29 -16.45
C ASN A 191 -9.64 1.60 -16.25
N PRO A 192 -10.03 2.88 -16.12
CA PRO A 192 -11.44 3.25 -15.96
C PRO A 192 -12.36 2.78 -17.08
N GLU A 193 -11.82 2.52 -18.28
CA GLU A 193 -12.59 2.01 -19.42
C GLU A 193 -13.07 0.55 -19.24
N GLU A 194 -12.40 -0.21 -18.38
CA GLU A 194 -12.72 -1.63 -18.13
C GLU A 194 -13.69 -1.84 -16.97
N GLY A 195 -14.12 -0.75 -16.33
CA GLY A 195 -15.13 -0.77 -15.28
C GLY A 195 -14.73 0.06 -14.04
N PRO A 196 -15.72 0.54 -13.28
CA PRO A 196 -15.46 1.28 -12.06
C PRO A 196 -15.00 0.35 -10.94
N LEU A 197 -14.09 0.85 -10.11
CA LEU A 197 -13.76 0.20 -8.84
C LEU A 197 -14.77 0.62 -7.77
N ARG A 198 -15.20 -0.33 -6.92
CA ARG A 198 -16.18 -0.05 -5.86
C ARG A 198 -15.63 0.97 -4.86
N ALA A 199 -16.50 1.83 -4.33
CA ALA A 199 -16.11 2.90 -3.39
C ALA A 199 -15.39 2.37 -2.13
N GLN A 200 -15.81 1.22 -1.60
CA GLN A 200 -15.20 0.58 -0.43
C GLN A 200 -13.75 0.15 -0.68
N ILE A 201 -13.46 -0.32 -1.90
CA ILE A 201 -12.12 -0.73 -2.33
C ILE A 201 -11.26 0.51 -2.55
N LEU A 202 -11.80 1.51 -3.25
CA LEU A 202 -11.12 2.80 -3.47
C LEU A 202 -10.69 3.41 -2.14
N ASP A 203 -11.55 3.42 -1.12
CA ASP A 203 -11.25 3.98 0.20
C ASP A 203 -10.05 3.36 0.90
N ARG A 204 -9.83 2.06 0.68
CA ARG A 204 -8.74 1.31 1.31
C ARG A 204 -7.36 1.59 0.68
N PHE A 205 -7.30 2.15 -0.53
CA PHE A 205 -6.05 2.66 -1.10
C PHE A 205 -5.71 4.01 -0.50
N GLY A 206 -4.50 4.13 0.04
CA GLY A 206 -3.98 5.37 0.62
C GLY A 206 -3.84 6.50 -0.38
N LEU A 207 -3.03 6.27 -1.42
CA LEU A 207 -2.74 7.25 -2.47
C LEU A 207 -3.43 6.88 -3.77
N ARG A 208 -4.04 7.85 -4.44
CA ARG A 208 -4.72 7.69 -5.72
C ARG A 208 -4.17 8.66 -6.75
N VAL A 209 -3.46 8.12 -7.72
CA VAL A 209 -2.78 8.92 -8.75
C VAL A 209 -3.49 8.73 -10.08
N VAL A 210 -3.86 9.85 -10.71
CA VAL A 210 -4.42 9.86 -12.05
C VAL A 210 -3.27 10.04 -13.04
N VAL A 211 -2.86 8.92 -13.65
CA VAL A 211 -1.78 8.88 -14.63
C VAL A 211 -2.34 9.25 -16.00
N ARG A 212 -1.94 10.41 -16.49
CA ARG A 212 -2.36 10.93 -17.80
C ARG A 212 -1.26 10.75 -18.83
N GLY A 213 -1.65 10.57 -20.09
CA GLY A 213 -0.70 10.66 -21.20
C GLY A 213 -0.06 12.04 -21.28
N LEU A 214 1.22 12.10 -21.62
CA LEU A 214 1.95 13.35 -21.81
C LEU A 214 1.28 14.18 -22.91
N ARG A 215 1.15 15.50 -22.71
CA ARG A 215 0.58 16.42 -23.70
C ARG A 215 1.65 17.13 -24.53
N ASP A 216 2.82 17.37 -23.95
CA ASP A 216 3.95 18.03 -24.61
C ASP A 216 4.58 17.12 -25.67
N PRO A 217 4.59 17.51 -26.96
CA PRO A 217 5.21 16.73 -28.03
C PRO A 217 6.69 16.42 -27.80
N LYS A 218 7.44 17.35 -27.20
CA LYS A 218 8.88 17.15 -26.92
C LYS A 218 9.07 16.03 -25.90
N LYS A 219 8.25 16.02 -24.84
CA LYS A 219 8.28 14.95 -23.83
C LYS A 219 7.81 13.61 -24.39
N ARG A 220 6.82 13.60 -25.29
CA ARG A 220 6.39 12.37 -26.00
C ARG A 220 7.50 11.80 -26.87
N LEU A 221 8.20 12.64 -27.63
CA LEU A 221 9.34 12.22 -28.43
C LEU A 221 10.45 11.65 -27.53
N LEU A 222 10.74 12.30 -26.40
CA LEU A 222 11.73 11.81 -25.44
C LEU A 222 11.37 10.43 -24.88
N VAL A 223 10.08 10.16 -24.60
CA VAL A 223 9.62 8.82 -24.21
C VAL A 223 9.93 7.80 -25.30
N ALA A 224 9.55 8.09 -26.54
CA ALA A 224 9.80 7.19 -27.67
C ALA A 224 11.30 6.91 -27.84
N GLN A 225 12.15 7.93 -27.77
CA GLN A 225 13.61 7.80 -27.85
C GLN A 225 14.18 6.94 -26.72
N ARG A 226 13.74 7.14 -25.47
CA ARG A 226 14.20 6.34 -24.32
C ARG A 226 13.76 4.89 -24.44
N VAL A 227 12.53 4.64 -24.87
CA VAL A 227 12.01 3.27 -25.08
C VAL A 227 12.78 2.58 -26.20
N GLN A 228 13.05 3.26 -27.32
CA GLN A 228 13.85 2.72 -28.42
C GLN A 228 15.29 2.39 -27.97
N ALA A 229 15.94 3.30 -27.23
CA ALA A 229 17.29 3.06 -26.72
C ALA A 229 17.34 1.86 -25.75
N TYR A 230 16.35 1.74 -24.86
CA TYR A 230 16.21 0.59 -23.99
C TYR A 230 15.96 -0.72 -24.76
N GLN A 231 15.09 -0.72 -25.77
CA GLN A 231 14.82 -1.91 -26.59
C GLN A 231 16.05 -2.35 -27.40
N ALA A 232 16.85 -1.39 -27.88
CA ALA A 232 18.08 -1.67 -28.62
C ALA A 232 19.15 -2.32 -27.74
N ASN A 233 19.34 -1.85 -26.50
CA ASN A 233 20.25 -2.46 -25.54
C ASN A 233 19.82 -2.17 -24.08
N PRO A 234 19.05 -3.07 -23.44
CA PRO A 234 18.55 -2.86 -22.08
C PRO A 234 19.66 -2.71 -21.05
N TYR A 235 20.75 -3.47 -21.19
CA TYR A 235 21.88 -3.46 -20.26
C TYR A 235 22.64 -2.14 -20.32
N ALA A 236 22.99 -1.66 -21.51
CA ALA A 236 23.69 -0.39 -21.67
C ALA A 236 22.81 0.79 -21.24
N PHE A 237 21.50 0.73 -21.53
CA PHE A 237 20.57 1.76 -21.10
C PHE A 237 20.44 1.78 -19.57
N SER A 238 20.27 0.63 -18.91
CA SER A 238 20.20 0.59 -17.43
C SER A 238 21.52 1.03 -16.78
N ALA A 239 22.66 0.61 -17.33
CA ALA A 239 23.99 1.03 -16.85
C ALA A 239 24.16 2.56 -16.84
N ALA A 240 23.57 3.27 -17.82
CA ALA A 240 23.61 4.73 -17.87
C ALA A 240 22.85 5.42 -16.71
N TYR A 241 21.91 4.73 -16.06
CA TYR A 241 21.16 5.23 -14.90
C TYR A 241 21.62 4.61 -13.57
N ALA A 242 22.53 3.63 -13.58
CA ALA A 242 22.89 2.85 -12.41
C ALA A 242 23.37 3.70 -11.22
N GLN A 243 24.20 4.72 -11.47
CA GLN A 243 24.66 5.63 -10.43
C GLN A 243 23.51 6.43 -9.81
N ALA A 244 22.69 7.09 -10.63
CA ALA A 244 21.56 7.87 -10.15
C ALA A 244 20.54 7.00 -9.41
N THR A 245 20.32 5.76 -9.86
CA THR A 245 19.44 4.80 -9.19
C THR A 245 20.01 4.41 -7.82
N ALA A 246 21.32 4.16 -7.71
CA ALA A 246 21.97 3.84 -6.45
C ALA A 246 21.90 5.00 -5.44
N GLU A 247 22.09 6.23 -5.90
CA GLU A 247 21.93 7.46 -5.10
C GLU A 247 20.48 7.58 -4.59
N ALA A 248 19.49 7.44 -5.47
CA ALA A 248 18.08 7.48 -5.09
C ALA A 248 17.67 6.35 -4.13
N ALA A 249 18.23 5.15 -4.28
CA ALA A 249 18.00 4.03 -3.36
C ALA A 249 18.60 4.32 -1.97
N ALA A 250 19.77 4.96 -1.90
CA ALA A 250 20.39 5.38 -0.65
C ALA A 250 19.57 6.47 0.05
N GLU A 251 19.10 7.47 -0.68
CA GLU A 251 18.19 8.50 -0.16
C GLU A 251 16.89 7.90 0.40
N LEU A 252 16.31 6.93 -0.33
CA LEU A 252 15.12 6.22 0.12
C LEU A 252 15.37 5.44 1.44
N ALA A 253 16.52 4.77 1.55
CA ALA A 253 16.89 4.05 2.76
C ALA A 253 17.03 5.00 3.96
N GLN A 254 17.70 6.14 3.78
CA GLN A 254 17.85 7.17 4.81
C GLN A 254 16.48 7.76 5.22
N ALA A 255 15.60 8.02 4.26
CA ALA A 255 14.24 8.51 4.53
C ALA A 255 13.43 7.52 5.38
N ARG A 256 13.57 6.21 5.12
CA ARG A 256 12.93 5.15 5.92
C ARG A 256 13.46 5.10 7.35
N GLU A 257 14.76 5.25 7.54
CA GLU A 257 15.40 5.30 8.87
C GLU A 257 14.99 6.54 9.67
N ARG A 258 14.78 7.67 8.99
CA ARG A 258 14.34 8.94 9.60
C ARG A 258 12.87 8.94 9.98
N LEU A 259 12.01 8.27 9.20
CA LEU A 259 10.55 8.29 9.33
C LEU A 259 10.02 8.13 10.79
N PRO A 260 10.53 7.21 11.63
CA PRO A 260 10.06 7.07 13.02
C PRO A 260 10.21 8.33 13.88
N ARG A 261 11.18 9.19 13.55
CA ARG A 261 11.45 10.46 14.25
C ARG A 261 10.64 11.62 13.72
N VAL A 262 10.09 11.51 12.50
CA VAL A 262 9.35 12.60 11.86
C VAL A 262 8.01 12.84 12.56
N ARG A 263 7.81 14.08 13.02
CA ARG A 263 6.57 14.53 13.66
C ARG A 263 5.84 15.57 12.81
N LEU A 264 4.51 15.57 12.89
CA LEU A 264 3.70 16.65 12.31
C LEU A 264 3.74 17.88 13.21
N THR A 265 3.75 19.04 12.58
CA THR A 265 3.52 20.31 13.28
C THR A 265 2.03 20.48 13.59
N ARG A 266 1.70 21.18 14.68
CA ARG A 266 0.31 21.50 15.05
C ARG A 266 -0.44 22.23 13.93
N GLU A 267 0.24 23.08 13.17
CA GLU A 267 -0.33 23.80 12.04
C GLU A 267 -0.65 22.87 10.86
N ALA A 268 0.21 21.87 10.60
CA ALA A 268 -0.04 20.85 9.59
C ALA A 268 -1.26 19.99 9.96
N GLU A 269 -1.38 19.57 11.22
CA GLU A 269 -2.55 18.83 11.73
C GLU A 269 -3.85 19.62 11.51
N LYS A 270 -3.88 20.88 11.95
CA LYS A 270 -5.05 21.76 11.79
C LYS A 270 -5.40 21.97 10.31
N THR A 271 -4.40 22.19 9.47
CA THR A 271 -4.63 22.41 8.03
C THR A 271 -5.19 21.16 7.35
N ALA A 272 -4.67 19.98 7.71
CA ALA A 272 -5.17 18.71 7.19
C ALA A 272 -6.63 18.46 7.57
N LEU A 273 -6.99 18.68 8.84
CA LEU A 273 -8.37 18.55 9.31
C LEU A 273 -9.31 19.56 8.61
N ALA A 274 -8.88 20.81 8.47
CA ALA A 274 -9.66 21.83 7.77
C ALA A 274 -9.91 21.46 6.30
N LEU A 275 -8.91 20.89 5.60
CA LEU A 275 -9.07 20.42 4.22
C LEU A 275 -10.07 19.26 4.11
N ILE A 276 -10.03 18.32 5.05
CA ILE A 276 -10.93 17.15 5.06
C ILE A 276 -12.37 17.59 5.32
N GLN A 277 -12.56 18.51 6.27
CA GLN A 277 -13.85 19.09 6.59
C GLN A 277 -14.42 19.89 5.41
N GLU A 278 -13.63 20.76 4.79
CA GLU A 278 -14.07 21.58 3.64
C GLU A 278 -14.44 20.74 2.41
N LEU A 279 -13.87 19.53 2.29
CA LEU A 279 -14.17 18.61 1.19
C LEU A 279 -15.31 17.63 1.50
N ASP A 280 -15.97 17.75 2.65
CA ASP A 280 -17.01 16.83 3.14
C ASP A 280 -16.58 15.36 3.07
N ILE A 281 -15.38 15.05 3.56
CA ILE A 281 -14.87 13.68 3.58
C ILE A 281 -15.18 13.04 4.94
N GLU A 282 -16.11 12.08 4.93
CA GLU A 282 -16.60 11.40 6.14
C GLU A 282 -15.64 10.36 6.74
N THR A 283 -14.65 9.89 5.97
CA THR A 283 -13.80 8.75 6.38
C THR A 283 -12.62 9.20 7.23
N HIS A 284 -12.52 8.70 8.47
CA HIS A 284 -11.37 8.92 9.37
C HIS A 284 -10.03 8.37 8.84
N ARG A 285 -10.08 7.54 7.79
CA ARG A 285 -8.88 7.05 7.12
C ARG A 285 -8.16 8.18 6.38
N ALA A 286 -8.88 9.20 5.91
CA ALA A 286 -8.28 10.29 5.16
C ALA A 286 -7.24 11.06 5.99
N GLU A 287 -7.55 11.35 7.25
CA GLU A 287 -6.68 12.03 8.22
C GLU A 287 -5.41 11.22 8.44
N LEU A 288 -5.56 9.94 8.77
CA LEU A 288 -4.44 9.04 9.04
C LEU A 288 -3.50 8.92 7.84
N VAL A 289 -4.06 8.71 6.65
CA VAL A 289 -3.27 8.61 5.42
C VAL A 289 -2.60 9.94 5.08
N LEU A 290 -3.28 11.07 5.28
CA LEU A 290 -2.74 12.40 5.03
C LEU A 290 -1.55 12.69 5.95
N PHE A 291 -1.66 12.33 7.22
CA PHE A 291 -0.60 12.44 8.21
C PHE A 291 0.61 11.56 7.86
N GLU A 292 0.38 10.28 7.58
CA GLU A 292 1.45 9.32 7.25
C GLU A 292 2.15 9.68 5.93
N ALA A 293 1.41 10.19 4.94
CA ALA A 293 1.98 10.66 3.67
C ALA A 293 2.78 11.96 3.84
N ALA A 294 2.29 12.91 4.65
CA ALA A 294 3.03 14.15 4.94
C ALA A 294 4.32 13.88 5.72
N ARG A 295 4.30 12.93 6.68
CA ARG A 295 5.51 12.46 7.38
C ARG A 295 6.50 11.82 6.41
N ALA A 296 6.03 10.97 5.50
CA ALA A 296 6.88 10.37 4.48
C ALA A 296 7.47 11.43 3.52
N HIS A 297 6.71 12.46 3.17
CA HIS A 297 7.18 13.55 2.32
C HIS A 297 8.26 14.39 3.00
N ALA A 298 8.08 14.74 4.28
CA ALA A 298 9.12 15.42 5.06
C ALA A 298 10.36 14.53 5.25
N ALA A 299 10.17 13.22 5.48
CA ALA A 299 11.27 12.27 5.57
C ALA A 299 12.09 12.19 4.28
N ALA A 300 11.42 12.20 3.11
CA ALA A 300 12.08 12.21 1.80
C ALA A 300 12.92 13.47 1.56
N ASP A 301 12.57 14.58 2.21
CA ASP A 301 13.19 15.90 2.08
C ASP A 301 14.18 16.19 3.23
N ASP A 302 14.71 15.15 3.88
CA ASP A 302 15.66 15.25 5.00
C ASP A 302 15.18 16.08 6.20
N ARG A 303 13.88 16.04 6.50
CA ARG A 303 13.28 16.78 7.62
C ARG A 303 12.64 15.87 8.66
N GLU A 304 12.79 16.24 9.93
CA GLU A 304 12.11 15.59 11.08
C GLU A 304 10.79 16.27 11.47
N LYS A 305 10.41 17.37 10.80
CA LYS A 305 9.15 18.08 11.03
C LYS A 305 8.38 18.22 9.73
N ALA A 306 7.19 17.63 9.69
CA ALA A 306 6.23 17.78 8.59
C ALA A 306 5.36 19.03 8.79
N GLY A 307 5.46 19.95 7.84
CA GLY A 307 4.78 21.23 7.84
C GLY A 307 3.54 21.26 6.95
N VAL A 308 2.93 22.44 6.84
CA VAL A 308 1.77 22.68 5.98
C VAL A 308 2.10 22.42 4.49
N GLY A 309 3.33 22.72 4.07
CA GLY A 309 3.81 22.45 2.71
C GLY A 309 3.74 20.96 2.35
N ASP A 310 4.09 20.07 3.29
CA ASP A 310 4.04 18.63 3.09
C ASP A 310 2.60 18.13 2.92
N VAL A 311 1.69 18.60 3.78
CA VAL A 311 0.27 18.29 3.69
C VAL A 311 -0.28 18.71 2.33
N ARG A 312 0.00 19.94 1.89
CA ARG A 312 -0.46 20.44 0.58
C ARG A 312 0.12 19.65 -0.59
N ALA A 313 1.37 19.20 -0.48
CA ALA A 313 2.04 18.45 -1.53
C ALA A 313 1.46 17.04 -1.74
N VAL A 314 0.93 16.41 -0.69
CA VAL A 314 0.36 15.06 -0.77
C VAL A 314 -1.16 15.02 -0.81
N ALA A 315 -1.85 16.07 -0.36
CA ALA A 315 -3.31 16.15 -0.31
C ALA A 315 -4.01 15.77 -1.63
N PRO A 316 -3.56 16.17 -2.83
CA PRO A 316 -4.20 15.77 -4.08
C PRO A 316 -4.20 14.26 -4.32
N MET A 317 -3.18 13.54 -3.85
CA MET A 317 -3.09 12.09 -3.99
C MET A 317 -3.89 11.38 -2.90
N VAL A 318 -4.00 11.98 -1.72
CA VAL A 318 -4.72 11.38 -0.59
C VAL A 318 -6.22 11.60 -0.70
N LEU A 319 -6.68 12.84 -0.93
CA LEU A 319 -8.09 13.24 -0.77
C LEU A 319 -8.94 13.01 -2.03
N ARG A 320 -8.30 12.85 -3.20
CA ARG A 320 -8.98 12.66 -4.48
C ARG A 320 -9.94 11.47 -4.44
N GLN A 321 -11.15 11.68 -4.96
CA GLN A 321 -12.20 10.65 -5.08
C GLN A 321 -12.66 10.04 -3.73
N ARG A 322 -12.38 10.67 -2.58
CA ARG A 322 -12.80 10.17 -1.26
C ARG A 322 -14.21 10.61 -0.84
N ARG A 323 -14.70 11.72 -1.38
CA ARG A 323 -16.07 12.20 -1.15
C ARG A 323 -17.08 11.27 -1.85
N SER A 324 -18.09 10.82 -1.11
CA SER A 324 -19.19 10.01 -1.63
C SER A 324 -20.48 10.82 -1.61
N GLN A 325 -20.98 11.19 -2.79
CA GLN A 325 -22.24 11.93 -2.90
C GLN A 325 -23.41 11.12 -2.32
N PHE A 326 -23.42 9.81 -2.54
CA PHE A 326 -24.45 8.92 -2.00
C PHE A 326 -24.52 8.96 -0.47
N ILE A 327 -23.37 8.97 0.21
CA ILE A 327 -23.32 9.05 1.67
C ILE A 327 -23.77 10.44 2.15
N ALA A 328 -23.33 11.50 1.47
CA ALA A 328 -23.78 12.86 1.79
C ALA A 328 -25.31 12.98 1.70
N ASP A 329 -25.91 12.45 0.64
CA ASP A 329 -27.36 12.48 0.45
C ASP A 329 -28.10 11.62 1.50
N TYR A 330 -27.54 10.47 1.87
CA TYR A 330 -28.07 9.58 2.89
C TYR A 330 -28.05 10.21 4.29
N LEU A 331 -26.91 10.76 4.70
CA LEU A 331 -26.77 11.46 5.98
C LEU A 331 -27.71 12.66 6.07
N ALA A 332 -27.80 13.46 4.99
CA ALA A 332 -28.74 14.56 4.95
C ALA A 332 -30.21 14.11 5.07
N ALA A 333 -30.54 12.91 4.57
CA ALA A 333 -31.87 12.32 4.76
C ALA A 333 -32.10 11.85 6.20
N ALA A 334 -31.11 11.20 6.81
CA ALA A 334 -31.15 10.76 8.20
C ALA A 334 -31.30 11.95 9.16
N ASP A 335 -30.54 13.03 8.97
CA ASP A 335 -30.63 14.24 9.80
C ASP A 335 -32.04 14.87 9.77
N ARG A 336 -32.70 14.85 8.60
CA ARG A 336 -34.09 15.33 8.46
C ARG A 336 -35.08 14.42 9.17
N GLU A 337 -34.84 13.11 9.18
CA GLU A 337 -35.66 12.14 9.88
C GLU A 337 -35.48 12.29 11.41
N ASP A 338 -34.24 12.38 11.89
CA ASP A 338 -33.92 12.60 13.30
C ASP A 338 -34.56 13.88 13.84
N ALA A 339 -34.51 14.98 13.08
CA ALA A 339 -35.19 16.22 13.44
C ALA A 339 -36.71 16.03 13.63
N ARG A 340 -37.36 15.24 12.76
CA ARG A 340 -38.80 14.93 12.89
C ARG A 340 -39.08 14.02 14.08
N ILE A 341 -38.22 13.04 14.35
CA ILE A 341 -38.33 12.16 15.51
C ILE A 341 -38.24 12.98 16.80
N GLN A 342 -37.26 13.88 16.90
CA GLN A 342 -37.11 14.77 18.06
C GLN A 342 -38.34 15.66 18.24
N GLU A 343 -38.85 16.27 17.16
CA GLU A 343 -40.07 17.08 17.22
C GLU A 343 -41.29 16.28 17.70
N ALA A 344 -41.46 15.03 17.23
CA ALA A 344 -42.54 14.14 17.66
C ALA A 344 -42.41 13.74 19.14
N MET A 345 -41.19 13.46 19.61
CA MET A 345 -40.90 13.16 21.02
C MET A 345 -41.19 14.35 21.93
N GLU A 346 -40.84 15.56 21.51
CA GLU A 346 -41.16 16.79 22.25
C GLU A 346 -42.68 17.01 22.35
N LYS A 347 -43.41 16.81 21.25
CA LYS A 347 -44.88 16.92 21.23
C LYS A 347 -45.52 15.93 22.21
N THR A 348 -45.12 14.65 22.20
CA THR A 348 -45.67 13.64 23.12
C THR A 348 -45.31 13.88 24.58
N ARG A 349 -44.13 14.44 24.88
CA ARG A 349 -43.77 14.86 26.25
C ARG A 349 -44.65 16.00 26.77
N ARG A 350 -45.05 16.94 25.90
CA ARG A 350 -45.96 18.03 26.28
C ARG A 350 -47.38 17.53 26.55
N THR A 351 -47.88 16.56 25.80
CA THR A 351 -49.24 16.00 25.98
C THR A 351 -49.40 15.12 27.23
N ARG A 352 -48.31 14.61 27.82
CA ARG A 352 -48.35 13.81 29.07
C ARG A 352 -48.23 14.63 30.36
N ARG A 353 -47.92 15.92 30.26
CA ARG A 353 -47.72 16.83 31.41
C ARG A 353 -48.88 17.80 31.65
N GLY A 354 -49.83 17.87 30.72
CA GLY A 354 -51.14 18.52 30.92
C GLY A 354 -52.20 17.44 31.01
#